data_AF-A0A191ZV52-F1
#
_entry.id   AF-A0A191ZV52-F1
#
_cell.length_a   1.000
_cell.length_b   1.000
_cell.length_c   1.000
_cell.angle_alpha   90.00
_cell.angle_beta   90.00
_cell.angle_gamma   90.00
#
_symmetry.space_group_name_H-M   'P 1'
#
loop_
_entity.id
_entity.type
_entity.pdbx_description
1 polymer ?
#
loop_
_entity_poly.entity_id
_entity_poly.type
_entity_poly.pdbx_seq_one_letter_code
_entity_poly.pdbx_strand_id
1 'polypeptide(L)'
;MNRTIQDVEIAAAIDSDLLRRRQQFAGQPAAWQVWSEAAHVATLNERARSAFIERVAASRGADIALRLLMKAQSIREQVTQTLLTEASATLH
;
A
#
# COMPACT_ATOMS: atom_id res chain seq x y z
N MET A 1 -8.53 -11.01 16.90
CA MET A 1 -8.89 -9.89 15.99
C MET A 1 -9.33 -10.48 14.66
N ASN A 2 -10.47 -10.07 14.10
CA ASN A 2 -10.98 -10.60 12.84
C ASN A 2 -10.09 -10.11 11.67
N ARG A 3 -9.64 -11.00 10.79
CA ARG A 3 -8.74 -10.67 9.67
C ARG A 3 -9.29 -9.54 8.79
N THR A 4 -10.61 -9.48 8.63
CA THR A 4 -11.28 -8.40 7.88
C THR A 4 -11.15 -7.04 8.56
N ILE A 5 -11.22 -6.99 9.90
CA ILE A 5 -11.07 -5.73 10.66
C ILE A 5 -9.63 -5.23 10.52
N GLN A 6 -8.65 -6.13 10.63
CA GLN A 6 -7.24 -5.78 10.46
C GLN A 6 -6.93 -5.25 9.04
N ASP A 7 -7.52 -5.84 7.99
CA ASP A 7 -7.35 -5.36 6.62
C ASP A 7 -7.94 -3.97 6.40
N VAL A 8 -9.06 -3.65 7.06
CA VAL A 8 -9.67 -2.31 7.02
C VAL A 8 -8.80 -1.28 7.74
N GLU A 9 -8.26 -1.62 8.91
CA GLU A 9 -7.36 -0.74 9.66
C GLU A 9 -6.07 -0.44 8.88
N ILE A 10 -5.47 -1.46 8.26
CA ILE A 10 -4.29 -1.31 7.40
C ILE A 10 -4.62 -0.40 6.22
N ALA A 11 -5.77 -0.59 5.56
CA ALA A 11 -6.17 0.25 4.43
C ALA A 11 -6.32 1.72 4.83
N ALA A 12 -7.02 2.00 5.94
CA ALA A 12 -7.21 3.35 6.46
C ALA A 12 -5.89 4.02 6.85
N ALA A 13 -4.96 3.26 7.43
CA ALA A 13 -3.64 3.75 7.79
C ALA A 13 -2.77 4.05 6.55
N ILE A 14 -2.87 3.24 5.49
CA ILE A 14 -2.21 3.51 4.20
C ILE A 14 -2.75 4.80 3.57
N ASP A 15 -4.07 5.00 3.54
CA ASP A 15 -4.68 6.21 2.98
C ASP A 15 -4.24 7.46 3.75
N SER A 16 -4.13 7.35 5.08
CA SER A 16 -3.62 8.42 5.93
C SER A 16 -2.14 8.73 5.68
N ASP A 17 -1.30 7.70 5.48
CA ASP A 17 0.11 7.85 5.12
C ASP A 17 0.27 8.48 3.72
N LEU A 18 -0.59 8.12 2.76
CA LEU A 18 -0.61 8.69 1.41
C LEU A 18 -0.81 10.20 1.45
N LEU A 19 -1.81 10.68 2.19
CA LEU A 19 -2.09 12.12 2.33
C LEU A 19 -0.91 12.85 2.99
N ARG A 20 -0.32 12.26 4.03
CA ARG A 20 0.82 12.82 4.75
C ARG A 20 2.06 12.97 3.87
N ARG A 21 2.33 11.98 3.02
CA ARG A 21 3.51 11.96 2.15
C ARG A 21 3.39 12.80 0.90
N ARG A 22 2.19 13.28 0.54
CA ARG A 22 1.98 14.05 -0.72
C ARG A 22 3.01 15.16 -0.94
N GLN A 23 3.36 15.90 0.11
CA GLN A 23 4.33 17.00 0.07
C GLN A 23 5.77 16.54 -0.19
N GLN A 24 6.14 15.32 0.22
CA GLN A 24 7.47 14.75 -0.02
C GLN A 24 7.73 14.48 -1.51
N PHE A 25 6.67 14.40 -2.32
CA PHE A 25 6.74 14.21 -3.77
C PHE A 25 6.53 15.52 -4.56
N ALA A 26 6.63 16.69 -3.91
CA ALA A 26 6.59 17.96 -4.61
C ALA A 26 7.67 18.00 -5.72
N GLY A 27 7.28 18.44 -6.92
CA GLY A 27 8.17 18.44 -8.10
C GLY A 27 8.42 17.07 -8.74
N GLN A 28 7.86 15.97 -8.22
CA GLN A 28 8.10 14.60 -8.70
C GLN A 28 6.79 13.84 -9.04
N PRO A 29 6.02 14.30 -10.05
CA PRO A 29 4.70 13.74 -10.36
C PRO A 29 4.75 12.25 -10.76
N ALA A 30 5.79 11.82 -11.47
CA ALA A 30 5.95 10.41 -11.85
C ALA A 30 6.20 9.51 -10.64
N ALA A 31 7.04 9.96 -9.70
CA ALA A 31 7.29 9.23 -8.45
C ALA A 31 6.01 9.16 -7.58
N TRP A 32 5.25 10.26 -7.52
CA TRP A 32 3.95 10.29 -6.84
C TRP A 32 2.97 9.30 -7.45
N GLN A 33 2.90 9.19 -8.78
CA GLN A 33 2.01 8.26 -9.46
C GLN A 33 2.36 6.80 -9.13
N VAL A 34 3.64 6.43 -9.21
CA VAL A 34 4.10 5.06 -8.88
C VAL A 34 3.79 4.72 -7.42
N TRP A 35 4.01 5.67 -6.51
CA TRP A 35 3.71 5.46 -5.09
C TRP A 35 2.21 5.32 -4.83
N SER A 36 1.40 6.20 -5.43
CA SER A 36 -0.07 6.16 -5.32
C SER A 36 -0.66 4.86 -5.87
N GLU A 37 -0.15 4.37 -6.99
CA GLU A 37 -0.56 3.09 -7.57
C GLU A 37 -0.20 1.92 -6.64
N ALA A 38 1.02 1.92 -6.09
CA ALA A 38 1.44 0.89 -5.13
C ALA A 38 0.60 0.91 -3.84
N ALA A 39 0.30 2.10 -3.33
CA ALA A 39 -0.57 2.29 -2.18
C ALA A 39 -2.00 1.80 -2.46
N HIS A 40 -2.55 2.09 -3.63
CA HIS A 40 -3.84 1.53 -4.04
C HIS A 40 -3.81 0.00 -4.05
N VAL A 41 -2.79 -0.62 -4.64
CA VAL A 41 -2.63 -2.09 -4.63
C VAL A 41 -2.52 -2.65 -3.20
N ALA A 42 -1.89 -1.89 -2.29
CA ALA A 42 -1.73 -2.26 -0.89
C ALA A 42 -3.05 -2.25 -0.09
N THR A 43 -4.03 -1.43 -0.48
CA THR A 43 -5.36 -1.38 0.15
C THR A 43 -6.33 -2.44 -0.39
N LEU A 44 -6.03 -3.07 -1.53
CA LEU A 44 -6.88 -4.11 -2.11
C LEU A 44 -6.84 -5.42 -1.32
N ASN A 45 -8.00 -6.08 -1.22
CA ASN A 45 -8.07 -7.48 -0.81
C ASN A 45 -7.35 -8.39 -1.84
N GLU A 46 -7.10 -9.63 -1.45
CA GLU A 46 -6.29 -10.57 -2.25
C GLU A 46 -6.83 -10.76 -3.68
N ARG A 47 -8.14 -11.00 -3.84
CA ARG A 47 -8.75 -11.20 -5.16
C ARG A 47 -8.62 -9.97 -6.05
N ALA A 48 -8.90 -8.79 -5.51
CA ALA A 48 -8.82 -7.54 -6.26
C ALA A 48 -7.37 -7.19 -6.62
N ARG A 49 -6.43 -7.45 -5.70
CA ARG A 49 -5.00 -7.27 -5.90
C ARG A 49 -4.47 -8.15 -7.03
N SER A 50 -4.76 -9.44 -7.02
CA SER A 50 -4.32 -10.36 -8.08
C SER A 50 -4.86 -9.93 -9.45
N ALA A 51 -6.15 -9.61 -9.53
CA ALA A 51 -6.75 -9.13 -10.78
C ALA A 51 -6.13 -7.80 -11.27
N PHE A 52 -5.74 -6.91 -10.36
CA PHE A 52 -5.04 -5.66 -10.71
C PHE A 52 -3.65 -5.95 -11.26
N ILE A 53 -2.86 -6.78 -10.58
CA ILE A 53 -1.50 -7.14 -10.98
C ILE A 53 -1.50 -7.88 -12.32
N GLU A 54 -2.45 -8.80 -12.56
CA GLU A 54 -2.62 -9.47 -13.86
C GLU A 54 -2.88 -8.47 -14.99
N ARG A 55 -3.75 -7.48 -14.77
CA ARG A 55 -4.00 -6.41 -15.76
C ARG A 55 -2.75 -5.57 -16.02
N VAL A 56 -1.98 -5.23 -14.99
CA VAL A 56 -0.72 -4.51 -15.15
C VAL A 56 0.29 -5.35 -15.92
N ALA A 57 0.39 -6.65 -15.63
CA ALA A 57 1.29 -7.55 -16.35
C ALA A 57 0.93 -7.64 -17.84
N ALA A 58 -0.36 -7.73 -18.17
CA ALA A 58 -0.84 -7.80 -19.54
C ALA A 58 -0.66 -6.49 -20.33
N SER A 59 -0.79 -5.33 -19.68
CA SER A 59 -0.77 -4.02 -20.35
C SER A 59 0.60 -3.32 -20.34
N ARG A 60 1.39 -3.53 -19.28
CA ARG A 60 2.64 -2.83 -19.02
C ARG A 60 3.84 -3.78 -18.86
N GLY A 61 3.61 -5.08 -18.86
CA GLY A 61 4.64 -6.11 -18.75
C GLY A 61 4.83 -6.64 -17.33
N ALA A 62 5.29 -7.89 -17.25
CA ALA A 62 5.44 -8.63 -16.01
C ALA A 62 6.40 -7.97 -15.01
N ASP A 63 7.50 -7.37 -15.49
CA ASP A 63 8.48 -6.70 -14.61
C ASP A 63 7.89 -5.48 -13.89
N ILE A 64 7.03 -4.72 -14.58
CA ILE A 64 6.34 -3.57 -13.98
C ILE A 64 5.34 -4.06 -12.93
N ALA A 65 4.59 -5.12 -13.25
CA ALA A 65 3.65 -5.74 -12.33
C ALA A 65 4.34 -6.27 -11.06
N LEU A 66 5.49 -6.94 -11.21
CA LEU A 66 6.28 -7.45 -10.10
C LEU A 66 6.80 -6.31 -9.21
N ARG A 67 7.40 -5.28 -9.80
CA ARG A 67 7.89 -4.12 -9.02
C ARG A 67 6.76 -3.41 -8.29
N LEU A 68 5.58 -3.30 -8.91
CA LEU A 68 4.40 -2.72 -8.28
C LEU A 68 3.93 -3.56 -7.09
N LEU A 69 3.85 -4.89 -7.26
CA LEU A 69 3.47 -5.81 -6.19
C LEU A 69 4.44 -5.74 -5.01
N MET A 70 5.75 -5.75 -5.26
CA MET A 70 6.77 -5.64 -4.21
C MET A 70 6.66 -4.32 -3.44
N LYS A 71 6.42 -3.21 -4.14
CA LYS A 71 6.20 -1.91 -3.48
C LYS A 71 4.94 -1.92 -2.61
N ALA A 72 3.85 -2.51 -3.10
CA ALA A 72 2.60 -2.61 -2.35
C ALA A 72 2.77 -3.47 -1.08
N GLN A 73 3.50 -4.59 -1.18
CA GLN A 73 3.85 -5.44 -0.03
C GLN A 73 4.67 -4.66 1.01
N SER A 74 5.72 -3.97 0.56
CA SER A 74 6.55 -3.15 1.45
C SER A 74 5.76 -2.04 2.15
N ILE A 75 4.82 -1.39 1.47
CA ILE A 75 3.92 -0.40 2.08
C ILE A 75 3.06 -1.06 3.18
N ARG A 76 2.42 -2.21 2.89
CA ARG A 76 1.61 -2.92 3.90
C ARG A 76 2.44 -3.32 5.12
N GLU A 77 3.65 -3.83 4.91
CA GLU A 77 4.55 -4.24 6.00
C GLU A 77 4.94 -3.06 6.89
N GLN A 78 5.35 -1.93 6.29
CA GLN A 78 5.71 -0.72 7.04
C GLN A 78 4.55 -0.17 7.87
N VAL A 79 3.36 -0.11 7.28
CA VAL A 79 2.16 0.38 7.98
C VAL A 79 1.74 -0.59 9.08
N THR A 80 1.77 -1.90 8.82
CA THR A 80 1.46 -2.92 9.83
C THR A 80 2.42 -2.82 11.02
N GLN A 81 3.72 -2.65 10.76
CA GLN A 81 4.70 -2.47 11.82
C GLN A 81 4.47 -1.18 12.63
N THR A 82 4.07 -0.10 11.96
CA THR A 82 3.73 1.17 12.62
C THR A 82 2.54 0.99 13.56
N LEU A 83 1.45 0.38 13.08
CA LEU A 83 0.25 0.11 13.89
C LEU A 83 0.56 -0.80 15.09
N LEU A 84 1.38 -1.83 14.92
CA LEU A 84 1.81 -2.70 16.01
C LEU A 84 2.63 -1.95 17.07
N THR A 85 3.47 -1.02 16.64
CA THR A 85 4.29 -0.19 17.53
C THR A 85 3.41 0.79 18.31
N GLU A 86 2.47 1.46 17.64
CA GLU A 86 1.52 2.39 18.25
C GLU A 86 0.59 1.69 19.26
N ALA A 87 0.09 0.49 18.92
CA ALA A 87 -0.72 -0.31 19.83
C ALA A 87 0.04 -0.77 21.08
N SER A 88 1.36 -0.99 20.96
CA SER A 88 2.20 -1.33 22.12
C SER A 88 2.49 -0.11 23.00
N ALA A 89 2.58 1.09 22.41
CA ALA A 89 2.85 2.33 23.13
C ALA A 89 1.64 2.85 23.92
N THR A 90 0.40 2.56 23.48
CA THR A 90 -0.82 2.96 24.21
C THR A 90 -1.17 2.06 25.38
N LEU A 91 -0.47 0.93 25.55
CA LEU A 91 -0.63 -0.01 26.66
C LEU A 91 0.32 0.26 27.84
N HIS A 92 1.21 1.26 27.72
CA HIS A 92 2.15 1.72 28.74
C HIS A 92 1.80 3.13 29.23
#